data_AF-A0A949WF84-F1
#
_entry.id   AF-A0A949WF84-F1
#
_cell.length_a   1.000
_cell.length_b   1.000
_cell.length_c   1.000
_cell.angle_alpha   90.00
_cell.angle_beta   90.00
_cell.angle_gamma   90.00
#
_symmetry.space_group_name_H-M   'P 1'
#
loop_
_entity.id
_entity.type
_entity.pdbx_description
1 polymer ?
#
loop_
_entity_poly.entity_id
_entity_poly.type
_entity_poly.pdbx_seq_one_letter_code
_entity_poly.pdbx_strand_id
1 'polypeptide(L)'
;MVTGNISSPFSVMEYTSFDILGRVLAAKQTTDGTAYSTGYIYNLSGALIEETYPSGRVVKNTLDEDGSLSQVHSKKTAGDILRPYATNFTYNAAGAVTQMRLGNGRWESTQFNSRLQPVQIGLGSGPTAQNLLKLDYEYGATAAVNNGNVTKQTITVPTVGANTGFTAVQSYTYDEVNRLKDAVENVTPTGGSASQSWRQAFTFDRYGNRNFDEANSTTLPKNCGTAPNLVVCEADRKVVNPSADAANNRFSAGQGYVYDAAGNTIADANGQTYFYDAENKMVTASNASGTLGQYTYDGDGKRIKKFVPSTGETTVFAYDASGKMVAEYSTNVEPVATAKVNYLTTDHLGSPRINTDATGNVTARHDYHPFGEEIATSQRTVGLGYAADTVRKQFTGYERDNEVGLDFAQARYYSSKLGRFYSVDPESAGAIEDYPQSWNAYAYVGNNPLNFTDPDGEKWKVCDNQRNCIEISDAEANRTLFNRKNVAPEIRREKGKIYDEDGSLAGTYTRISFDDLSDTANAMIFGPNSIGEQGIKKGKLVEALAGGAVVVGACIGSGVCPAAAAAAAPFLLRSAGKALSYSAKITR
;
A
#
# COMPACT_ATOMS: atom_id res chain seq x y z
N MET A 1 1.43 -5.64 -35.81
CA MET A 1 0.89 -5.35 -34.47
C MET A 1 0.66 -6.68 -33.80
N VAL A 2 1.34 -6.95 -32.69
CA VAL A 2 1.05 -8.13 -31.86
C VAL A 2 -0.06 -7.69 -30.92
N THR A 3 -1.27 -8.22 -31.09
CA THR A 3 -2.33 -8.11 -30.09
C THR A 3 -1.92 -9.01 -28.92
N GLY A 4 -1.42 -8.42 -27.84
CA GLY A 4 -1.24 -9.14 -26.59
C GLY A 4 -2.60 -9.37 -25.95
N ASN A 5 -2.94 -10.63 -25.69
CA ASN A 5 -4.15 -10.99 -24.95
C ASN A 5 -3.71 -11.65 -23.65
N ILE A 6 -4.26 -11.19 -22.53
CA ILE A 6 -4.20 -11.91 -21.25
C ILE A 6 -5.49 -12.73 -21.20
N SER A 7 -5.39 -14.06 -21.18
CA SER A 7 -6.55 -14.94 -21.27
C SER A 7 -6.53 -16.03 -20.21
N SER A 8 -7.64 -16.19 -19.50
CA SER A 8 -8.01 -17.39 -18.75
C SER A 8 -9.22 -18.05 -19.44
N PRO A 9 -9.61 -19.28 -19.07
CA PRO A 9 -10.84 -19.88 -19.59
C PRO A 9 -12.11 -19.11 -19.19
N PHE A 10 -12.01 -18.13 -18.28
CA PHE A 10 -13.13 -17.38 -17.73
C PHE A 10 -13.16 -15.90 -18.16
N SER A 11 -12.00 -15.30 -18.42
CA SER A 11 -11.92 -13.91 -18.88
C SER A 11 -10.76 -13.66 -19.83
N VAL A 12 -10.96 -12.74 -20.77
CA VAL A 12 -9.94 -12.31 -21.73
C VAL A 12 -9.86 -10.79 -21.74
N MET A 13 -8.66 -10.22 -21.57
CA MET A 13 -8.38 -8.81 -21.81
C MET A 13 -7.79 -8.63 -23.21
N GLU A 14 -8.45 -7.83 -24.03
CA GLU A 14 -8.02 -7.47 -25.38
C GLU A 14 -7.72 -5.97 -25.48
N TYR A 15 -6.52 -5.61 -25.94
CA TYR A 15 -6.19 -4.23 -26.32
C TYR A 15 -6.59 -3.98 -27.76
N THR A 16 -7.63 -3.18 -27.98
CA THR A 16 -8.34 -3.10 -29.27
C THR A 16 -7.89 -1.94 -30.15
N SER A 17 -7.26 -0.91 -29.58
CA SER A 17 -6.70 0.20 -30.35
C SER A 17 -5.56 0.88 -29.61
N PHE A 18 -4.68 1.52 -30.39
CA PHE A 18 -3.49 2.23 -29.90
C PHE A 18 -3.33 3.55 -30.64
N ASP A 19 -2.67 4.52 -30.01
CA ASP A 19 -2.21 5.73 -30.69
C ASP A 19 -0.85 5.52 -31.37
N ILE A 20 -0.35 6.58 -32.02
CA ILE A 20 0.93 6.56 -32.74
C ILE A 20 2.16 6.34 -31.82
N LEU A 21 2.00 6.51 -30.51
CA LEU A 21 3.04 6.27 -29.50
C LEU A 21 2.91 4.87 -28.87
N GLY A 22 1.94 4.06 -29.31
CA GLY A 22 1.70 2.72 -28.80
C GLY A 22 0.95 2.68 -27.47
N ARG A 23 0.33 3.79 -27.05
CA ARG A 23 -0.51 3.81 -25.84
C ARG A 23 -1.91 3.28 -26.17
N VAL A 24 -2.50 2.53 -25.25
CA VAL A 24 -3.81 1.90 -25.43
C VAL A 24 -4.90 2.96 -25.49
N LEU A 25 -5.67 3.02 -26.58
CA LEU A 25 -6.82 3.93 -26.72
C LEU A 25 -8.15 3.25 -26.38
N ALA A 26 -8.21 1.92 -26.45
CA ALA A 26 -9.35 1.15 -25.99
C ALA A 26 -8.96 -0.28 -25.62
N ALA A 27 -9.58 -0.81 -24.57
CA ALA A 27 -9.43 -2.19 -24.15
C ALA A 27 -10.81 -2.82 -23.91
N LYS A 28 -10.85 -4.15 -23.84
CA LYS A 28 -12.08 -4.91 -23.65
C LYS A 28 -11.80 -6.15 -22.83
N GLN A 29 -12.33 -6.20 -21.62
CA GLN A 29 -12.41 -7.43 -20.84
C GLN A 29 -13.66 -8.20 -21.26
N THR A 30 -13.56 -9.50 -21.54
CA THR A 30 -14.72 -10.35 -21.81
C THR A 30 -14.79 -11.44 -20.76
N THR A 31 -15.79 -11.39 -19.88
CA THR A 31 -15.99 -12.38 -18.80
C THR A 31 -17.30 -13.12 -19.04
N ASP A 32 -17.27 -14.45 -19.06
CA ASP A 32 -18.43 -15.31 -19.38
C ASP A 32 -19.19 -14.88 -20.65
N GLY A 33 -18.46 -14.44 -21.68
CA GLY A 33 -19.02 -13.97 -22.95
C GLY A 33 -19.60 -12.56 -22.93
N THR A 34 -19.63 -11.87 -21.79
CA THR A 34 -20.04 -10.46 -21.68
C THR A 34 -18.83 -9.54 -21.81
N ALA A 35 -18.90 -8.56 -22.72
CA ALA A 35 -17.83 -7.60 -22.96
C ALA A 35 -17.98 -6.34 -22.08
N TYR A 36 -16.87 -5.93 -21.48
CA TYR A 36 -16.70 -4.74 -20.67
C TYR A 36 -15.60 -3.88 -21.30
N SER A 37 -16.00 -2.91 -22.11
CA SER A 37 -15.08 -2.07 -22.87
C SER A 37 -14.67 -0.82 -22.10
N THR A 38 -13.40 -0.45 -22.21
CA THR A 38 -12.86 0.82 -21.72
C THR A 38 -12.23 1.62 -22.86
N GLY A 39 -12.17 2.94 -22.69
CA GLY A 39 -11.57 3.86 -23.65
C GLY A 39 -10.70 4.91 -22.97
N TYR A 40 -9.65 5.37 -23.65
CA TYR A 40 -8.62 6.24 -23.07
C TYR A 40 -8.29 7.41 -23.98
N ILE A 41 -8.13 8.59 -23.39
CA ILE A 41 -7.61 9.78 -24.08
C ILE A 41 -6.43 10.33 -23.30
N TYR A 42 -5.32 10.54 -24.01
CA TYR A 42 -4.12 11.14 -23.48
C TYR A 42 -3.95 12.57 -24.01
N ASN A 43 -3.35 13.43 -23.20
CA ASN A 43 -2.91 14.74 -23.68
C ASN A 43 -1.55 14.63 -24.41
N LEU A 44 -1.03 15.78 -24.88
CA LEU A 44 0.26 15.84 -25.59
C LEU A 44 1.48 15.53 -24.71
N SER A 45 1.40 15.72 -23.38
CA SER A 45 2.46 15.29 -22.45
C SER A 45 2.39 13.79 -22.11
N GLY A 46 1.32 13.12 -22.53
CA GLY A 46 1.08 11.70 -22.33
C GLY A 46 0.42 11.31 -21.02
N ALA A 47 -0.08 12.28 -20.27
CA ALA A 47 -0.97 12.00 -19.15
C ALA A 47 -2.33 11.51 -19.64
N LEU A 48 -2.88 10.48 -18.96
CA LEU A 48 -4.25 10.02 -19.15
C LEU A 48 -5.22 11.07 -18.61
N ILE A 49 -5.99 11.69 -19.50
CA ILE A 49 -6.92 12.78 -19.15
C ILE A 49 -8.39 12.36 -19.22
N GLU A 50 -8.73 11.29 -19.93
CA GLU A 50 -10.10 10.80 -20.00
C GLU A 50 -10.13 9.27 -20.04
N GLU A 51 -11.02 8.68 -19.25
CA GLU A 51 -11.29 7.25 -19.23
C GLU A 51 -12.80 7.00 -19.38
N THR A 52 -13.17 6.17 -20.34
CA THR A 52 -14.55 5.68 -20.53
C THR A 52 -14.68 4.30 -19.90
N TYR A 53 -15.62 4.14 -18.98
CA TYR A 53 -15.91 2.89 -18.28
C TYR A 53 -16.90 2.04 -19.08
N PRO A 54 -17.05 0.73 -18.77
CA PRO A 54 -17.93 -0.15 -19.53
C PRO A 54 -19.42 0.21 -19.51
N SER A 55 -19.84 1.03 -18.54
CA SER A 55 -21.19 1.62 -18.49
C SER A 55 -21.43 2.75 -19.50
N GLY A 56 -20.40 3.19 -20.22
CA GLY A 56 -20.40 4.43 -21.04
C GLY A 56 -20.14 5.70 -20.22
N ARG A 57 -19.97 5.58 -18.90
CA ARG A 57 -19.55 6.68 -18.04
C ARG A 57 -18.15 7.15 -18.43
N VAL A 58 -17.98 8.46 -18.52
CA VAL A 58 -16.69 9.07 -18.78
C VAL A 58 -16.21 9.74 -17.50
N VAL A 59 -14.97 9.48 -17.11
CA VAL A 59 -14.24 10.18 -16.04
C VAL A 59 -13.12 10.97 -16.70
N LYS A 60 -13.01 12.25 -16.34
CA LYS A 60 -12.08 13.18 -16.94
C LYS A 60 -11.28 13.91 -15.87
N ASN A 61 -9.97 13.95 -16.10
CA ASN A 61 -8.99 14.67 -15.31
C ASN A 61 -8.60 15.95 -16.05
N THR A 62 -8.69 17.07 -15.36
CA THR A 62 -8.12 18.34 -15.82
C THR A 62 -6.81 18.57 -15.07
N LEU A 63 -5.76 18.95 -15.80
CA LEU A 63 -4.44 19.25 -15.23
C LEU A 63 -4.17 20.76 -15.33
N ASP A 64 -3.45 21.30 -14.34
CA ASP A 64 -2.90 22.65 -14.37
C ASP A 64 -1.67 22.73 -15.29
N GLU A 65 -1.14 23.94 -15.49
CA GLU A 65 0.00 24.20 -16.38
C GLU A 65 1.28 23.45 -15.97
N ASP A 66 1.43 23.14 -14.68
CA ASP A 66 2.53 22.36 -14.12
C ASP A 66 2.31 20.83 -14.22
N GLY A 67 1.16 20.39 -14.74
CA GLY A 67 0.76 18.99 -14.86
C GLY A 67 0.06 18.42 -13.63
N SER A 68 -0.12 19.19 -12.56
CA SER A 68 -0.83 18.77 -11.35
C SER A 68 -2.33 18.61 -11.61
N LEU A 69 -3.01 17.68 -10.93
CA LEU A 69 -4.44 17.46 -11.08
C LEU A 69 -5.24 18.62 -10.48
N SER A 70 -6.10 19.26 -11.26
CA SER A 70 -6.89 20.43 -10.80
C SER A 70 -8.38 20.17 -10.71
N GLN A 71 -8.85 19.14 -11.43
CA GLN A 71 -10.24 18.72 -11.39
C GLN A 71 -10.41 17.26 -11.78
N VAL A 72 -11.34 16.57 -11.13
CA VAL A 72 -11.91 15.30 -11.58
C VAL A 72 -13.39 15.50 -11.80
N HIS A 73 -13.90 15.12 -12.96
CA HIS A 73 -15.31 15.24 -13.32
C HIS A 73 -15.79 14.04 -14.12
N SER A 74 -17.10 13.81 -14.10
CA SER A 74 -17.70 12.67 -14.79
C SER A 74 -19.02 13.02 -15.44
N LYS A 75 -19.32 12.34 -16.54
CA LYS A 75 -20.64 12.31 -17.18
C LYS A 75 -21.07 10.86 -17.35
N LYS A 76 -22.37 10.58 -17.16
CA LYS A 76 -22.90 9.21 -17.19
C LYS A 76 -22.86 8.63 -18.61
N THR A 77 -23.11 9.46 -19.62
CA THR A 77 -23.00 9.12 -21.04
C THR A 77 -22.35 10.26 -21.81
N ALA A 78 -22.00 10.03 -23.08
CA ALA A 78 -21.35 11.04 -23.92
C ALA A 78 -22.14 12.36 -24.05
N GLY A 79 -23.47 12.30 -24.02
CA GLY A 79 -24.37 13.45 -24.15
C GLY A 79 -24.75 14.14 -22.83
N ASP A 80 -24.32 13.61 -21.68
CA ASP A 80 -24.59 14.22 -20.38
C ASP A 80 -23.61 15.35 -20.04
N ILE A 81 -24.05 16.24 -19.14
CA ILE A 81 -23.22 17.32 -18.61
C ILE A 81 -22.18 16.76 -17.63
N LEU A 82 -20.94 17.24 -17.75
CA LEU A 82 -19.86 16.92 -16.82
C LEU A 82 -20.16 17.50 -15.42
N ARG A 83 -20.08 16.64 -14.41
CA ARG A 83 -20.25 16.99 -13.00
C ARG A 83 -18.94 16.78 -12.25
N PRO A 84 -18.50 17.73 -11.42
CA PRO A 84 -17.27 17.56 -10.66
C PRO A 84 -17.44 16.50 -9.58
N TYR A 85 -16.42 15.65 -9.43
CA TYR A 85 -16.18 14.81 -8.26
C TYR A 85 -15.13 15.40 -7.32
N ALA A 86 -14.16 16.15 -7.85
CA ALA A 86 -13.23 16.93 -7.05
C ALA A 86 -12.76 18.17 -7.82
N THR A 87 -12.61 19.29 -7.12
CA THR A 87 -12.10 20.57 -7.64
C THR A 87 -11.20 21.23 -6.60
N ASN A 88 -10.57 22.36 -6.95
CA ASN A 88 -9.86 23.22 -6.00
C ASN A 88 -8.75 22.48 -5.24
N PHE A 89 -7.97 21.68 -5.97
CA PHE A 89 -6.81 21.02 -5.39
C PHE A 89 -5.77 22.07 -4.98
N THR A 90 -5.13 21.84 -3.84
CA THR A 90 -3.91 22.55 -3.45
C THR A 90 -2.85 21.53 -3.09
N TYR A 91 -1.61 21.89 -3.34
CA TYR A 91 -0.45 21.03 -3.17
C TYR A 91 0.58 21.71 -2.29
N ASN A 92 1.31 20.91 -1.51
CA ASN A 92 2.55 21.39 -0.91
C ASN A 92 3.70 21.33 -1.94
N ALA A 93 4.89 21.84 -1.55
CA ALA A 93 6.06 21.87 -2.42
C ALA A 93 6.59 20.49 -2.87
N ALA A 94 6.13 19.40 -2.24
CA ALA A 94 6.46 18.03 -2.61
C ALA A 94 5.38 17.38 -3.50
N GLY A 95 4.39 18.13 -3.98
CA GLY A 95 3.32 17.62 -4.84
C GLY A 95 2.24 16.82 -4.10
N ALA A 96 2.21 16.85 -2.77
CA ALA A 96 1.15 16.21 -2.00
C ALA A 96 -0.10 17.09 -1.91
N VAL A 97 -1.27 16.52 -2.18
CA VAL A 97 -2.57 17.19 -2.00
C VAL A 97 -2.75 17.57 -0.53
N THR A 98 -2.84 18.87 -0.25
CA THR A 98 -3.12 19.42 1.08
C THR A 98 -4.60 19.77 1.27
N GLN A 99 -5.32 20.00 0.17
CA GLN A 99 -6.75 20.29 0.21
C GLN A 99 -7.40 19.95 -1.13
N MET A 100 -8.66 19.53 -1.09
CA MET A 100 -9.53 19.47 -2.26
C MET A 100 -10.99 19.69 -1.86
N ARG A 101 -11.80 20.19 -2.79
CA ARG A 101 -13.26 20.28 -2.64
C ARG A 101 -13.93 19.13 -3.39
N LEU A 102 -14.68 18.32 -2.66
CA LEU A 102 -15.45 17.20 -3.21
C LEU A 102 -16.68 17.70 -3.99
N GLY A 103 -17.16 16.89 -4.92
CA GLY A 103 -18.32 17.18 -5.75
C GLY A 103 -19.63 17.34 -4.96
N ASN A 104 -19.70 16.79 -3.75
CA ASN A 104 -20.80 17.00 -2.81
C ASN A 104 -20.67 18.29 -1.96
N GLY A 105 -19.66 19.11 -2.23
CA GLY A 105 -19.43 20.41 -1.58
C GLY A 105 -18.66 20.35 -0.26
N ARG A 106 -18.27 19.16 0.22
CA ARG A 106 -17.37 19.01 1.37
C ARG A 106 -15.92 19.25 0.98
N TRP A 107 -15.08 19.53 1.98
CA TRP A 107 -13.67 19.80 1.81
C TRP A 107 -12.85 18.77 2.57
N GLU A 108 -11.95 18.12 1.88
CA GLU A 108 -10.91 17.29 2.48
C GLU A 108 -9.63 18.11 2.62
N SER A 109 -8.94 17.92 3.74
CA SER A 109 -7.67 18.58 4.04
C SER A 109 -6.70 17.60 4.68
N THR A 110 -5.42 17.72 4.33
CA THR A 110 -4.34 16.97 4.97
C THR A 110 -3.20 17.92 5.31
N GLN A 111 -2.73 17.87 6.56
CA GLN A 111 -1.53 18.57 7.00
C GLN A 111 -0.37 17.58 7.15
N PHE A 112 0.84 18.04 6.84
CA PHE A 112 2.05 17.24 6.86
C PHE A 112 3.10 17.83 7.80
N ASN A 113 3.88 16.97 8.43
CA ASN A 113 5.14 17.40 9.04
C ASN A 113 6.26 17.53 7.97
N SER A 114 7.46 17.90 8.40
CA SER A 114 8.63 18.03 7.51
C SER A 114 9.12 16.72 6.88
N ARG A 115 8.60 15.56 7.31
CA ARG A 115 8.86 14.23 6.71
C ARG A 115 7.71 13.79 5.79
N LEU A 116 6.79 14.69 5.46
CA LEU A 116 5.59 14.42 4.64
C LEU A 116 4.65 13.35 5.20
N GLN A 117 4.74 13.07 6.50
CA GLN A 117 3.80 12.20 7.19
C GLN A 117 2.52 13.00 7.51
N PRO A 118 1.31 12.45 7.26
CA PRO A 118 0.07 13.10 7.64
C PRO A 118 0.02 13.31 9.16
N VAL A 119 -0.02 14.56 9.62
CA VAL A 119 -0.26 14.89 11.03
C VAL A 119 -1.70 15.26 11.31
N GLN A 120 -2.46 15.55 10.25
CA GLN A 120 -3.90 15.76 10.34
C GLN A 120 -4.60 15.40 9.04
N ILE A 121 -5.73 14.72 9.13
CA ILE A 121 -6.69 14.53 8.03
C ILE A 121 -8.04 15.06 8.51
N GLY A 122 -8.69 15.90 7.72
CA GLY A 122 -9.95 16.53 8.10
C GLY A 122 -10.96 16.56 6.96
N LEU A 123 -12.25 16.40 7.32
CA LEU A 123 -13.39 16.62 6.45
C LEU A 123 -14.32 17.68 7.07
N GLY A 124 -14.76 18.65 6.26
CA GLY A 124 -15.70 19.65 6.74
C GLY A 124 -16.49 20.39 5.67
N SER A 125 -17.27 21.37 6.11
CA SER A 125 -18.17 22.17 5.28
C SER A 125 -17.49 23.33 4.53
N GLY A 126 -16.20 23.53 4.73
CA GLY A 126 -15.42 24.62 4.15
C GLY A 126 -13.93 24.26 4.15
N PRO A 127 -13.08 25.04 3.45
CA PRO A 127 -11.69 24.69 3.18
C PRO A 127 -10.87 24.39 4.44
N THR A 128 -11.11 25.12 5.53
CA THR A 128 -10.41 24.94 6.82
C THR A 128 -11.28 24.23 7.87
N ALA A 129 -12.52 23.88 7.52
CA ALA A 129 -13.44 23.26 8.46
C ALA A 129 -13.15 21.77 8.62
N GLN A 130 -13.24 21.28 9.86
CA GLN A 130 -13.00 19.87 10.23
C GLN A 130 -14.15 19.35 11.09
N ASN A 131 -15.34 19.88 10.81
CA ASN A 131 -16.55 19.69 11.61
C ASN A 131 -17.28 18.39 11.30
N LEU A 132 -16.81 17.56 10.35
CA LEU A 132 -17.36 16.23 10.09
C LEU A 132 -16.41 15.13 10.52
N LEU A 133 -15.11 15.27 10.27
CA LEU A 133 -14.07 14.36 10.72
C LEU A 133 -12.80 15.14 10.99
N LYS A 134 -12.09 14.79 12.06
CA LYS A 134 -10.73 15.22 12.31
C LYS A 134 -9.93 14.04 12.89
N LEU A 135 -8.84 13.70 12.22
CA LEU A 135 -7.87 12.72 12.64
C LEU A 135 -6.54 13.45 12.83
N ASP A 136 -6.00 13.49 14.04
CA ASP A 136 -4.66 14.01 14.31
C ASP A 136 -3.70 12.86 14.60
N TYR A 137 -2.46 12.95 14.13
CA TYR A 137 -1.43 11.93 14.31
C TYR A 137 -0.15 12.51 14.90
N GLU A 138 0.48 11.74 15.78
CA GLU A 138 1.81 12.00 16.31
C GLU A 138 2.71 10.80 16.05
N TYR A 139 3.98 11.06 15.73
CA TYR A 139 4.97 10.04 15.37
C TYR A 139 6.19 10.05 16.31
N GLY A 140 6.03 10.61 17.52
CA GLY A 140 7.12 10.91 18.45
C GLY A 140 7.40 12.42 18.59
N ALA A 141 7.85 12.82 19.77
CA ALA A 141 7.93 14.23 20.18
C ALA A 141 9.00 15.06 19.45
N THR A 142 10.00 14.42 18.82
CA THR A 142 11.08 15.10 18.09
C THR A 142 11.47 14.33 16.84
N ALA A 143 12.15 15.00 15.90
CA ALA A 143 12.66 14.37 14.69
C ALA A 143 13.64 13.20 14.95
N ALA A 144 14.31 13.20 16.11
CA ALA A 144 15.25 12.15 16.51
C ALA A 144 14.58 10.87 17.00
N VAL A 145 13.32 10.95 17.49
CA VAL A 145 12.54 9.80 17.94
C VAL A 145 11.46 9.38 16.93
N ASN A 146 11.19 10.20 15.91
CA ASN A 146 10.27 9.88 14.84
C ASN A 146 10.92 8.92 13.84
N ASN A 147 10.57 7.65 13.96
CA ASN A 147 11.02 6.53 13.12
C ASN A 147 9.97 6.06 12.11
N GLY A 148 8.89 6.83 11.90
CA GLY A 148 7.77 6.43 11.05
C GLY A 148 6.54 5.94 11.81
N ASN A 149 6.72 5.37 13.01
CA ASN A 149 5.62 4.78 13.75
C ASN A 149 4.66 5.83 14.30
N VAL A 150 3.36 5.65 14.09
CA VAL A 150 2.33 6.46 14.75
C VAL A 150 2.33 6.11 16.24
N THR A 151 2.63 7.08 17.11
CA THR A 151 2.62 6.91 18.58
C THR A 151 1.28 7.28 19.19
N LYS A 152 0.50 8.13 18.51
CA LYS A 152 -0.81 8.57 18.97
C LYS A 152 -1.68 8.99 17.79
N GLN A 153 -2.96 8.63 17.85
CA GLN A 153 -4.02 9.13 17.00
C GLN A 153 -5.11 9.77 17.86
N THR A 154 -5.64 10.92 17.43
CA THR A 154 -6.83 11.52 18.02
C THR A 154 -7.94 11.59 16.99
N ILE A 155 -9.08 10.97 17.29
CA ILE A 155 -10.28 10.95 16.45
C ILE A 155 -11.30 11.89 17.10
N THR A 156 -11.69 12.97 16.43
CA THR A 156 -12.76 13.86 16.90
C THR A 156 -14.03 13.61 16.11
N VAL A 157 -15.08 13.20 16.83
CA VAL A 157 -16.43 13.00 16.29
C VAL A 157 -17.33 14.11 16.83
N PRO A 158 -17.96 14.94 15.96
CA PRO A 158 -18.82 16.03 16.40
C PRO A 158 -20.12 15.51 17.02
N THR A 159 -20.77 16.35 17.84
CA THR A 159 -22.16 16.13 18.26
C THR A 159 -23.09 16.24 17.05
N VAL A 160 -24.00 15.29 16.89
CA VAL A 160 -24.96 15.23 15.77
C VAL A 160 -26.39 15.21 16.31
N GLY A 161 -27.11 16.32 16.15
CA GLY A 161 -28.44 16.49 16.72
C GLY A 161 -28.40 16.33 18.25
N ALA A 162 -29.20 15.39 18.78
CA ALA A 162 -29.21 15.06 20.20
C ALA A 162 -28.09 14.08 20.64
N ASN A 163 -27.33 13.51 19.69
CA ASN A 163 -26.30 12.53 19.97
C ASN A 163 -24.98 13.21 20.33
N THR A 164 -24.52 12.99 21.56
CA THR A 164 -23.31 13.61 22.09
C THR A 164 -22.07 13.06 21.39
N GLY A 165 -21.27 13.93 20.77
CA GLY A 165 -20.00 13.56 20.15
C GLY A 165 -18.93 13.17 21.16
N PHE A 166 -17.73 12.84 20.69
CA PHE A 166 -16.62 12.45 21.54
C PHE A 166 -15.26 12.69 20.88
N THR A 167 -14.22 12.68 21.70
CA THR A 167 -12.83 12.59 21.26
C THR A 167 -12.25 11.27 21.74
N ALA A 168 -11.74 10.45 20.82
CA ALA A 168 -11.03 9.22 21.14
C ALA A 168 -9.53 9.43 20.93
N VAL A 169 -8.74 9.20 21.98
CA VAL A 169 -7.27 9.24 21.93
C VAL A 169 -6.77 7.81 21.96
N GLN A 170 -6.21 7.37 20.85
CA GLN A 170 -5.53 6.09 20.71
C GLN A 170 -4.03 6.28 20.88
N SER A 171 -3.40 5.55 21.80
CA SER A 171 -1.96 5.59 22.05
C SER A 171 -1.33 4.25 21.74
N TYR A 172 -0.19 4.27 21.06
CA TYR A 172 0.47 3.07 20.56
C TYR A 172 1.91 2.99 21.06
N THR A 173 2.33 1.79 21.46
CA THR A 173 3.73 1.51 21.79
C THR A 173 4.24 0.36 20.95
N TYR A 174 5.54 0.35 20.72
CA TYR A 174 6.21 -0.62 19.87
C TYR A 174 7.34 -1.29 20.65
N ASP A 175 7.71 -2.50 20.25
CA ASP A 175 8.90 -3.15 20.77
C ASP A 175 10.18 -2.68 20.07
N GLU A 176 11.32 -3.28 20.43
CA GLU A 176 12.65 -2.86 19.96
C GLU A 176 12.89 -3.08 18.46
N VAL A 177 12.01 -3.86 17.80
CA VAL A 177 12.02 -4.16 16.37
C VAL A 177 10.80 -3.58 15.64
N ASN A 178 10.17 -2.55 16.24
CA ASN A 178 9.05 -1.78 15.67
C ASN A 178 7.77 -2.57 15.41
N ARG A 179 7.53 -3.67 16.13
CA ARG A 179 6.21 -4.33 16.12
C ARG A 179 5.28 -3.63 17.09
N LEU A 180 4.01 -3.50 16.72
CA LEU A 180 2.99 -2.91 17.58
C LEU A 180 2.78 -3.78 18.83
N LYS A 181 3.12 -3.24 20.01
CA LYS A 181 3.10 -3.96 21.28
C LYS A 181 1.84 -3.67 22.10
N ASP A 182 1.38 -2.43 22.12
CA ASP A 182 0.22 -2.03 22.91
C ASP A 182 -0.55 -0.93 22.17
N ALA A 183 -1.87 -1.02 22.17
CA ALA A 183 -2.78 -0.02 21.63
C ALA A 183 -3.90 0.22 22.65
N VAL A 184 -4.06 1.46 23.11
CA VAL A 184 -5.05 1.86 24.12
C VAL A 184 -5.89 2.99 23.58
N GLU A 185 -7.20 2.89 23.68
CA GLU A 185 -8.11 4.01 23.43
C GLU A 185 -8.73 4.54 24.72
N ASN A 186 -8.57 5.85 24.94
CA ASN A 186 -9.34 6.59 25.93
C ASN A 186 -10.34 7.50 25.21
N VAL A 187 -11.62 7.39 25.54
CA VAL A 187 -12.70 8.21 24.96
C VAL A 187 -13.16 9.24 25.97
N THR A 188 -13.29 10.49 25.51
CA THR A 188 -13.87 11.62 26.24
C THR A 188 -15.12 12.10 25.50
N PRO A 189 -16.33 11.80 26.01
CA PRO A 189 -17.55 12.39 25.48
C PRO A 189 -17.51 13.92 25.57
N THR A 190 -18.18 14.62 24.66
CA THR A 190 -18.29 16.09 24.72
C THR A 190 -18.92 16.52 26.04
N GLY A 191 -18.17 17.28 26.86
CA GLY A 191 -18.60 17.69 28.21
C GLY A 191 -18.49 16.59 29.28
N GLY A 192 -17.92 15.44 28.94
CA GLY A 192 -17.69 14.31 29.85
C GLY A 192 -16.22 14.18 30.31
N SER A 193 -15.94 13.09 31.01
CA SER A 193 -14.58 12.72 31.46
C SER A 193 -14.00 11.60 30.60
N ALA A 194 -12.68 11.57 30.49
CA ALA A 194 -11.97 10.51 29.77
C ALA A 194 -12.10 9.16 30.48
N SER A 195 -12.29 8.09 29.72
CA SER A 195 -12.28 6.71 30.21
C SER A 195 -11.68 5.78 29.17
N GLN A 196 -11.00 4.71 29.61
CA GLN A 196 -10.51 3.68 28.69
C GLN A 196 -11.70 2.97 28.04
N SER A 197 -11.77 3.02 26.72
CA SER A 197 -12.79 2.33 25.94
C SER A 197 -12.34 0.92 25.59
N TRP A 198 -11.07 0.76 25.20
CA TRP A 198 -10.46 -0.55 24.94
C TRP A 198 -8.94 -0.51 25.04
N ARG A 199 -8.34 -1.70 25.17
CA ARG A 199 -6.91 -1.97 25.04
C ARG A 199 -6.67 -3.30 24.33
N GLN A 200 -5.74 -3.29 23.38
CA GLN A 200 -5.15 -4.48 22.77
C GLN A 200 -3.66 -4.51 23.10
N ALA A 201 -3.22 -5.59 23.74
CA ALA A 201 -1.82 -5.81 24.06
C ALA A 201 -1.34 -7.06 23.32
N PHE A 202 -0.16 -7.02 22.73
CA PHE A 202 0.34 -8.07 21.84
C PHE A 202 1.62 -8.70 22.38
N THR A 203 1.74 -10.00 22.11
CA THR A 203 2.95 -10.80 22.29
C THR A 203 3.35 -11.38 20.95
N PHE A 204 4.65 -11.64 20.81
CA PHE A 204 5.22 -12.19 19.60
C PHE A 204 6.22 -13.25 19.94
N ASP A 205 6.23 -14.34 19.17
CA ASP A 205 7.35 -15.25 19.18
C ASP A 205 8.55 -14.70 18.39
N ARG A 206 9.59 -15.52 18.26
CA ARG A 206 10.82 -15.15 17.55
C ARG A 206 10.63 -14.97 16.04
N TYR A 207 9.61 -15.58 15.46
CA TYR A 207 9.26 -15.49 14.05
C TYR A 207 8.18 -14.44 13.79
N GLY A 208 7.73 -13.72 14.82
CA GLY A 208 6.74 -12.67 14.69
C GLY A 208 5.31 -13.18 14.56
N ASN A 209 5.01 -14.43 14.95
CA ASN A 209 3.63 -14.84 15.13
C ASN A 209 3.00 -14.02 16.26
N ARG A 210 1.94 -13.28 15.93
CA ARG A 210 1.24 -12.38 16.84
C ARG A 210 0.19 -13.16 17.65
N ASN A 211 0.17 -12.93 18.96
CA ASN A 211 -0.94 -13.29 19.84
C ASN A 211 -1.34 -12.08 20.71
N PHE A 212 -2.58 -12.06 21.19
CA PHE A 212 -2.97 -11.15 22.25
C PHE A 212 -2.37 -11.60 23.60
N ASP A 213 -1.88 -10.65 24.37
CA ASP A 213 -1.74 -10.80 25.82
C ASP A 213 -3.15 -10.84 26.42
N GLU A 214 -3.63 -12.05 26.74
CA GLU A 214 -4.98 -12.24 27.26
C GLU A 214 -5.21 -11.49 28.57
N ALA A 215 -4.21 -11.31 29.42
CA ALA A 215 -4.38 -10.62 30.69
C ALA A 215 -4.66 -9.13 30.48
N ASN A 216 -3.92 -8.50 29.56
CA ASN A 216 -3.94 -7.05 29.33
C ASN A 216 -4.90 -6.58 28.23
N SER A 217 -5.40 -7.49 27.40
CA SER A 217 -6.36 -7.16 26.33
C SER A 217 -7.80 -7.15 26.82
N THR A 218 -8.53 -6.08 26.54
CA THR A 218 -9.94 -5.90 26.92
C THR A 218 -10.91 -6.25 25.80
N THR A 219 -10.43 -6.38 24.55
CA THR A 219 -11.26 -6.68 23.38
C THR A 219 -11.57 -8.17 23.21
N LEU A 220 -10.99 -9.03 24.06
CA LEU A 220 -11.22 -10.47 24.02
C LEU A 220 -12.48 -10.85 24.82
N PRO A 221 -13.28 -11.82 24.35
CA PRO A 221 -14.48 -12.28 25.06
C PRO A 221 -14.11 -13.15 26.26
N LYS A 222 -14.00 -12.53 27.44
CA LYS A 222 -13.68 -13.23 28.71
C LYS A 222 -14.96 -13.66 29.42
N ASN A 223 -15.49 -14.82 29.04
CA ASN A 223 -16.79 -15.32 29.53
C ASN A 223 -16.72 -16.66 30.29
N CYS A 224 -15.53 -17.25 30.43
CA CYS A 224 -15.33 -18.52 31.13
C CYS A 224 -14.64 -18.34 32.48
N GLY A 225 -14.92 -19.21 33.45
CA GLY A 225 -14.40 -19.12 34.81
C GLY A 225 -15.37 -18.47 35.79
N THR A 226 -14.85 -17.92 36.90
CA THR A 226 -15.66 -17.26 37.93
C THR A 226 -15.20 -15.82 38.12
N ALA A 227 -16.15 -14.89 38.22
CA ALA A 227 -15.85 -13.49 38.50
C ALA A 227 -15.07 -13.36 39.83
N PRO A 228 -14.06 -12.47 39.90
CA PRO A 228 -13.60 -11.52 38.88
C PRO A 228 -12.59 -12.09 37.86
N ASN A 229 -12.23 -13.36 37.95
CA ASN A 229 -11.17 -14.01 37.15
C ASN A 229 -11.70 -14.67 35.87
N LEU A 230 -12.50 -13.94 35.09
CA LEU A 230 -12.99 -14.45 33.82
C LEU A 230 -11.85 -14.52 32.79
N VAL A 231 -11.84 -15.59 32.00
CA VAL A 231 -10.86 -15.88 30.95
C VAL A 231 -11.55 -16.10 29.61
N VAL A 232 -10.78 -16.07 28.53
CA VAL A 232 -11.28 -16.44 27.20
C VAL A 232 -11.65 -17.92 27.20
N CYS A 233 -12.87 -18.24 26.76
CA CYS A 233 -13.30 -19.62 26.62
C CYS A 233 -12.46 -20.34 25.57
N GLU A 234 -12.24 -21.65 25.72
CA GLU A 234 -11.40 -22.40 24.79
C GLU A 234 -11.95 -22.39 23.35
N ALA A 235 -13.28 -22.40 23.19
CA ALA A 235 -13.90 -22.26 21.88
C ALA A 235 -13.59 -20.90 21.23
N ASP A 236 -13.68 -19.81 22.01
CA ASP A 236 -13.39 -18.46 21.52
C ASP A 236 -11.89 -18.28 21.24
N ARG A 237 -11.02 -18.79 22.12
CA ARG A 237 -9.55 -18.68 22.00
C ARG A 237 -9.07 -19.22 20.67
N LYS A 238 -9.62 -20.34 20.21
CA LYS A 238 -9.29 -20.92 18.90
C LYS A 238 -9.60 -19.96 17.74
N VAL A 239 -10.61 -19.10 17.87
CA VAL A 239 -11.04 -18.17 16.83
C VAL A 239 -10.30 -16.82 16.90
N VAL A 240 -10.07 -16.30 18.11
CA VAL A 240 -9.56 -14.93 18.28
C VAL A 240 -8.12 -14.83 18.76
N ASN A 241 -7.55 -15.91 19.31
CA ASN A 241 -6.18 -15.91 19.82
C ASN A 241 -5.50 -17.30 19.75
N PRO A 242 -5.53 -18.02 18.60
CA PRO A 242 -4.85 -19.30 18.48
C PRO A 242 -3.31 -19.12 18.51
N SER A 243 -2.61 -20.00 19.22
CA SER A 243 -1.15 -20.09 19.21
C SER A 243 -0.64 -20.76 17.93
N ALA A 244 0.33 -20.12 17.26
CA ALA A 244 1.03 -20.71 16.12
C ALA A 244 2.16 -21.64 16.57
N ASP A 245 2.43 -22.68 15.78
CA ASP A 245 3.60 -23.52 15.92
C ASP A 245 4.81 -22.80 15.34
N ALA A 246 5.81 -22.54 16.18
CA ALA A 246 7.02 -21.83 15.80
C ALA A 246 7.88 -22.61 14.76
N ALA A 247 7.64 -23.91 14.53
CA ALA A 247 8.37 -24.68 13.52
C ALA A 247 7.91 -24.38 12.09
N ASN A 248 6.67 -23.92 11.90
CA ASN A 248 6.07 -23.75 10.57
C ASN A 248 5.17 -22.51 10.45
N ASN A 249 5.02 -21.72 11.52
CA ASN A 249 4.16 -20.55 11.63
C ASN A 249 2.66 -20.85 11.44
N ARG A 250 2.21 -22.11 11.54
CA ARG A 250 0.80 -22.52 11.31
C ARG A 250 0.07 -22.73 12.62
N PHE A 251 -1.26 -22.57 12.60
CA PHE A 251 -2.10 -22.99 13.73
C PHE A 251 -2.30 -24.51 13.71
N SER A 252 -2.61 -25.11 14.86
CA SER A 252 -2.73 -26.57 14.96
C SER A 252 -4.13 -27.09 14.62
N ALA A 253 -4.20 -28.35 14.17
CA ALA A 253 -5.47 -29.05 13.98
C ALA A 253 -6.32 -29.17 15.25
N GLY A 254 -5.69 -29.23 16.43
CA GLY A 254 -6.39 -29.21 17.72
C GLY A 254 -7.15 -27.90 17.98
N GLN A 255 -6.78 -26.82 17.27
CA GLN A 255 -7.44 -25.52 17.31
C GLN A 255 -8.44 -25.34 16.16
N GLY A 256 -8.68 -26.37 15.34
CA GLY A 256 -9.62 -26.32 14.21
C GLY A 256 -8.99 -25.86 12.89
N TYR A 257 -7.67 -25.63 12.84
CA TYR A 257 -6.99 -25.20 11.63
C TYR A 257 -6.34 -26.36 10.89
N VAL A 258 -6.58 -26.43 9.59
CA VAL A 258 -5.94 -27.42 8.70
C VAL A 258 -5.36 -26.68 7.52
N TYR A 259 -4.19 -27.13 7.07
CA TYR A 259 -3.46 -26.55 5.95
C TYR A 259 -3.21 -27.59 4.87
N ASP A 260 -3.18 -27.16 3.62
CA ASP A 260 -2.71 -28.00 2.51
C ASP A 260 -1.16 -28.04 2.45
N ALA A 261 -0.62 -28.73 1.44
CA ALA A 261 0.82 -28.86 1.24
C ALA A 261 1.51 -27.54 0.87
N ALA A 262 0.80 -26.62 0.20
CA ALA A 262 1.29 -25.29 -0.13
C ALA A 262 1.24 -24.34 1.08
N GLY A 263 0.54 -24.71 2.15
CA GLY A 263 0.39 -23.92 3.35
C GLY A 263 -0.82 -22.99 3.33
N ASN A 264 -1.79 -23.22 2.45
CA ASN A 264 -3.07 -22.52 2.48
C ASN A 264 -3.95 -23.08 3.58
N THR A 265 -4.66 -22.22 4.30
CA THR A 265 -5.65 -22.62 5.31
C THR A 265 -6.86 -23.22 4.61
N ILE A 266 -7.11 -24.52 4.77
CA ILE A 266 -8.24 -25.25 4.16
C ILE A 266 -9.37 -25.55 5.15
N ALA A 267 -9.14 -25.36 6.45
CA ALA A 267 -10.19 -25.33 7.47
C ALA A 267 -9.78 -24.38 8.61
N ASP A 268 -10.76 -23.76 9.28
CA ASP A 268 -10.53 -22.86 10.41
C ASP A 268 -11.37 -23.16 11.66
N ALA A 269 -11.08 -22.45 12.74
CA ALA A 269 -11.78 -22.58 14.02
C ALA A 269 -13.27 -22.17 13.97
N ASN A 270 -13.72 -21.46 12.93
CA ASN A 270 -15.13 -21.14 12.71
C ASN A 270 -15.88 -22.30 12.03
N GLY A 271 -15.21 -23.41 11.72
CA GLY A 271 -15.77 -24.53 10.97
C GLY A 271 -15.96 -24.21 9.50
N GLN A 272 -15.29 -23.17 8.98
CA GLN A 272 -15.23 -22.89 7.56
C GLN A 272 -14.16 -23.77 6.92
N THR A 273 -14.36 -24.08 5.64
CA THR A 273 -13.46 -24.85 4.78
C THR A 273 -13.24 -24.10 3.49
N TYR A 274 -12.04 -24.21 2.94
CA TYR A 274 -11.62 -23.43 1.79
C TYR A 274 -10.94 -24.32 0.76
N PHE A 275 -11.25 -24.09 -0.51
CA PHE A 275 -10.65 -24.75 -1.65
C PHE A 275 -9.86 -23.73 -2.45
N TYR A 276 -8.63 -24.10 -2.82
CA TYR A 276 -7.74 -23.28 -3.62
C TYR A 276 -7.50 -23.95 -4.97
N ASP A 277 -7.28 -23.15 -6.00
CA ASP A 277 -6.79 -23.64 -7.28
C ASP A 277 -5.27 -23.87 -7.26
N ALA A 278 -4.73 -24.26 -8.42
CA ALA A 278 -3.31 -24.54 -8.58
C ALA A 278 -2.42 -23.28 -8.50
N GLU A 279 -3.01 -22.09 -8.53
CA GLU A 279 -2.33 -20.78 -8.41
C GLU A 279 -2.45 -20.23 -6.97
N ASN A 280 -2.87 -21.06 -6.02
CA ASN A 280 -3.10 -20.72 -4.61
C ASN A 280 -4.14 -19.60 -4.40
N LYS A 281 -5.12 -19.45 -5.31
CA LYS A 281 -6.25 -18.54 -5.12
C LYS A 281 -7.45 -19.29 -4.54
N MET A 282 -8.10 -18.74 -3.53
CA MET A 282 -9.28 -19.34 -2.90
C MET A 282 -10.45 -19.28 -3.89
N VAL A 283 -10.89 -20.43 -4.40
CA VAL A 283 -12.00 -20.51 -5.38
C VAL A 283 -13.34 -20.83 -4.74
N THR A 284 -13.36 -21.41 -3.53
CA THR A 284 -14.61 -21.70 -2.81
C THR A 284 -14.38 -21.66 -1.31
N ALA A 285 -15.33 -21.07 -0.59
CA ALA A 285 -15.45 -21.16 0.85
C ALA A 285 -16.79 -21.78 1.22
N SER A 286 -16.77 -22.70 2.18
CA SER A 286 -17.94 -23.47 2.62
C SER A 286 -17.92 -23.69 4.13
N ASN A 287 -19.05 -24.05 4.72
CA ASN A 287 -19.14 -24.58 6.08
C ASN A 287 -20.11 -25.76 6.12
N ALA A 288 -20.46 -26.24 7.32
CA ALA A 288 -21.42 -27.33 7.51
C ALA A 288 -22.81 -27.05 6.90
N SER A 289 -23.18 -25.79 6.71
CA SER A 289 -24.46 -25.37 6.11
C SER A 289 -24.41 -25.30 4.57
N GLY A 290 -23.24 -25.42 3.96
CA GLY A 290 -23.04 -25.39 2.51
C GLY A 290 -22.03 -24.33 2.07
N THR A 291 -22.08 -23.98 0.78
CA THR A 291 -21.18 -22.99 0.16
C THR A 291 -21.53 -21.58 0.62
N LEU A 292 -20.51 -20.84 1.09
CA LEU A 292 -20.59 -19.45 1.52
C LEU A 292 -20.30 -18.49 0.37
N GLY A 293 -19.27 -18.79 -0.41
CA GLY A 293 -18.83 -17.97 -1.53
C GLY A 293 -18.03 -18.78 -2.56
N GLN A 294 -18.14 -18.38 -3.83
CA GLN A 294 -17.34 -18.91 -4.93
C GLN A 294 -16.68 -17.75 -5.67
N TYR A 295 -15.40 -17.92 -6.01
CA TYR A 295 -14.58 -16.86 -6.59
C TYR A 295 -13.90 -17.38 -7.86
N THR A 296 -13.78 -16.52 -8.87
CA THR A 296 -13.13 -16.84 -10.14
C THR A 296 -12.10 -15.76 -10.46
N TYR A 297 -10.95 -16.19 -10.98
CA TYR A 297 -9.80 -15.34 -11.26
C TYR A 297 -9.44 -15.37 -12.75
N ASP A 298 -8.82 -14.30 -13.24
CA ASP A 298 -8.15 -14.28 -14.54
C ASP A 298 -6.70 -14.78 -14.42
N GLY A 299 -5.99 -14.83 -15.55
CA GLY A 299 -4.61 -15.32 -15.62
C GLY A 299 -3.57 -14.38 -14.97
N ASP A 300 -3.97 -13.18 -14.57
CA ASP A 300 -3.14 -12.28 -13.74
C ASP A 300 -3.44 -12.46 -12.24
N GLY A 301 -4.32 -13.40 -11.87
CA GLY A 301 -4.75 -13.62 -10.49
C GLY A 301 -5.76 -12.58 -9.97
N LYS A 302 -6.34 -11.74 -10.84
CA LYS A 302 -7.37 -10.76 -10.44
C LYS A 302 -8.72 -11.44 -10.31
N ARG A 303 -9.46 -11.14 -9.23
CA ARG A 303 -10.81 -11.69 -9.03
C ARG A 303 -11.79 -11.06 -10.02
N ILE A 304 -12.21 -11.81 -11.03
CA ILE A 304 -13.14 -11.35 -12.07
C ILE A 304 -14.61 -11.63 -11.73
N LYS A 305 -14.89 -12.58 -10.83
CA LYS A 305 -16.26 -12.96 -10.48
C LYS A 305 -16.35 -13.50 -9.06
N LYS A 306 -17.47 -13.21 -8.40
CA LYS A 306 -17.87 -13.71 -7.09
C LYS A 306 -19.33 -14.14 -7.13
N PHE A 307 -19.66 -15.26 -6.49
CA PHE A 307 -21.03 -15.72 -6.28
C PHE A 307 -21.27 -16.04 -4.81
N VAL A 308 -22.35 -15.52 -4.24
CA VAL A 308 -22.76 -15.73 -2.84
C VAL A 308 -24.10 -16.47 -2.81
N PRO A 309 -24.14 -17.77 -2.51
CA PRO A 309 -25.36 -18.57 -2.57
C PRO A 309 -26.48 -18.12 -1.63
N SER A 310 -26.15 -17.56 -0.46
CA SER A 310 -27.14 -17.13 0.53
C SER A 310 -28.00 -15.95 0.05
N THR A 311 -27.47 -15.11 -0.85
CA THR A 311 -28.17 -13.99 -1.48
C THR A 311 -28.54 -14.25 -2.94
N GLY A 312 -27.93 -15.27 -3.57
CA GLY A 312 -28.01 -15.49 -5.01
C GLY A 312 -27.28 -14.42 -5.84
N GLU A 313 -26.48 -13.57 -5.18
CA GLU A 313 -25.77 -12.47 -5.82
C GLU A 313 -24.54 -12.97 -6.59
N THR A 314 -24.45 -12.62 -7.86
CA THR A 314 -23.22 -12.71 -8.65
C THR A 314 -22.68 -11.31 -8.89
N THR A 315 -21.41 -11.09 -8.58
CA THR A 315 -20.70 -9.84 -8.87
C THR A 315 -19.59 -10.11 -9.88
N VAL A 316 -19.56 -9.35 -10.97
CA VAL A 316 -18.48 -9.35 -11.95
C VAL A 316 -17.64 -8.09 -11.76
N PHE A 317 -16.33 -8.25 -11.70
CA PHE A 317 -15.35 -7.17 -11.53
C PHE A 317 -14.71 -6.86 -12.89
N ALA A 318 -14.86 -5.62 -13.33
CA ALA A 318 -14.33 -5.13 -14.59
C ALA A 318 -13.07 -4.28 -14.34
N TYR A 319 -11.99 -4.68 -15.01
CA TYR A 319 -10.67 -4.08 -14.97
C TYR A 319 -10.38 -3.31 -16.24
N ASP A 320 -9.58 -2.26 -16.11
CA ASP A 320 -9.08 -1.47 -17.21
C ASP A 320 -7.77 -2.06 -17.78
N ALA A 321 -7.23 -1.42 -18.82
CA ALA A 321 -6.00 -1.82 -19.50
C ALA A 321 -4.75 -1.82 -18.59
N SER A 322 -4.79 -1.06 -17.49
CA SER A 322 -3.73 -1.00 -16.48
C SER A 322 -3.90 -2.04 -15.36
N GLY A 323 -4.99 -2.81 -15.39
CA GLY A 323 -5.31 -3.79 -14.36
C GLY A 323 -6.01 -3.20 -13.14
N LYS A 324 -6.47 -1.94 -13.20
CA LYS A 324 -7.25 -1.31 -12.13
C LYS A 324 -8.73 -1.66 -12.27
N MET A 325 -9.38 -2.04 -11.17
CA MET A 325 -10.82 -2.27 -11.15
C MET A 325 -11.57 -0.93 -11.32
N VAL A 326 -12.39 -0.83 -12.36
CA VAL A 326 -13.13 0.40 -12.71
C VAL A 326 -14.64 0.26 -12.54
N ALA A 327 -15.17 -0.96 -12.49
CA ALA A 327 -16.59 -1.19 -12.27
C ALA A 327 -16.86 -2.56 -11.65
N GLU A 328 -18.01 -2.65 -10.98
CA GLU A 328 -18.56 -3.88 -10.45
C GLU A 328 -20.01 -4.02 -10.94
N TYR A 329 -20.36 -5.21 -11.40
CA TYR A 329 -21.69 -5.53 -11.93
C TYR A 329 -22.30 -6.62 -11.10
N SER A 330 -23.26 -6.26 -10.25
CA SER A 330 -24.01 -7.21 -9.43
C SER A 330 -25.31 -7.65 -10.11
N THR A 331 -25.75 -8.88 -9.88
CA THR A 331 -27.12 -9.31 -10.20
C THR A 331 -28.14 -8.79 -9.20
N ASN A 332 -27.69 -8.40 -8.01
CA ASN A 332 -28.50 -7.73 -7.00
C ASN A 332 -28.24 -6.22 -7.05
N VAL A 333 -28.84 -5.57 -8.05
CA VAL A 333 -28.71 -4.13 -8.27
C VAL A 333 -29.92 -3.37 -7.75
N GLU A 334 -29.64 -2.34 -6.97
CA GLU A 334 -30.59 -1.28 -6.70
C GLU A 334 -31.08 -0.66 -8.03
N PRO A 335 -32.38 -0.27 -8.15
CA PRO A 335 -32.90 0.35 -9.35
C PRO A 335 -32.06 1.55 -9.81
N VAL A 336 -31.95 1.80 -11.12
CA VAL A 336 -31.19 2.95 -11.64
C VAL A 336 -31.68 4.29 -11.06
N ALA A 337 -32.94 4.37 -10.64
CA ALA A 337 -33.53 5.52 -9.96
C ALA A 337 -32.94 5.81 -8.57
N THR A 338 -32.35 4.80 -7.90
CA THR A 338 -31.70 4.91 -6.59
C THR A 338 -30.17 4.94 -6.69
N ALA A 339 -29.62 4.99 -7.91
CA ALA A 339 -28.19 5.13 -8.14
C ALA A 339 -27.66 6.41 -7.48
N LYS A 340 -26.66 6.26 -6.62
CA LYS A 340 -26.08 7.34 -5.80
C LYS A 340 -24.58 7.41 -5.97
N VAL A 341 -24.03 8.60 -5.72
CA VAL A 341 -22.59 8.84 -5.61
C VAL A 341 -22.26 8.96 -4.12
N ASN A 342 -21.27 8.19 -3.68
CA ASN A 342 -20.72 8.22 -2.34
C ASN A 342 -19.28 8.72 -2.41
N TYR A 343 -18.88 9.52 -1.43
CA TYR A 343 -17.53 10.04 -1.27
C TYR A 343 -16.93 9.46 0.00
N LEU A 344 -15.82 8.75 -0.16
CA LEU A 344 -15.11 8.08 0.92
C LEU A 344 -13.91 8.92 1.31
N THR A 345 -13.89 9.42 2.54
CA THR A 345 -12.69 10.05 3.11
C THR A 345 -11.95 9.02 3.95
N THR A 346 -10.68 8.80 3.63
CA THR A 346 -9.85 7.75 4.24
C THR A 346 -8.94 8.28 5.34
N ASP A 347 -8.40 7.37 6.16
CA ASP A 347 -7.25 7.67 7.01
C ASP A 347 -5.92 7.60 6.23
N HIS A 348 -4.81 7.73 6.95
CA HIS A 348 -3.46 7.74 6.39
C HIS A 348 -3.06 6.39 5.74
N LEU A 349 -3.75 5.30 6.06
CA LEU A 349 -3.52 3.97 5.47
C LEU A 349 -4.44 3.71 4.26
N GLY A 350 -5.39 4.60 3.99
CA GLY A 350 -6.39 4.42 2.94
C GLY A 350 -7.67 3.70 3.40
N SER A 351 -7.86 3.48 4.71
CA SER A 351 -9.10 2.89 5.23
C SER A 351 -10.21 3.94 5.25
N PRO A 352 -11.41 3.72 4.67
CA PRO A 352 -12.51 4.67 4.75
C PRO A 352 -12.95 4.92 6.20
N ARG A 353 -13.02 6.19 6.59
CA ARG A 353 -13.42 6.62 7.95
C ARG A 353 -14.78 7.29 7.99
N ILE A 354 -15.14 7.95 6.89
CA ILE A 354 -16.45 8.56 6.74
C ILE A 354 -16.90 8.45 5.29
N ASN A 355 -18.16 8.10 5.12
CA ASN A 355 -18.85 8.08 3.86
C ASN A 355 -19.84 9.25 3.82
N THR A 356 -19.85 9.98 2.71
CA THR A 356 -20.83 11.05 2.49
C THR A 356 -21.57 10.89 1.17
N ASP A 357 -22.86 11.19 1.18
CA ASP A 357 -23.68 11.15 -0.03
C ASP A 357 -23.38 12.33 -0.99
N ALA A 358 -24.07 12.35 -2.13
CA ALA A 358 -23.96 13.39 -3.14
C ALA A 358 -24.36 14.80 -2.66
N THR A 359 -25.06 14.92 -1.53
CA THR A 359 -25.43 16.19 -0.90
C THR A 359 -24.53 16.55 0.30
N GLY A 360 -23.57 15.68 0.61
CA GLY A 360 -22.59 15.86 1.68
C GLY A 360 -23.09 15.43 3.05
N ASN A 361 -24.19 14.69 3.17
CA ASN A 361 -24.60 14.11 4.45
C ASN A 361 -23.74 12.91 4.79
N VAL A 362 -23.43 12.74 6.07
CA VAL A 362 -22.72 11.55 6.57
C VAL A 362 -23.65 10.35 6.54
N THR A 363 -23.30 9.33 5.78
CA THR A 363 -24.08 8.08 5.65
C THR A 363 -23.53 6.97 6.54
N ALA A 364 -22.21 6.93 6.73
CA ALA A 364 -21.53 5.98 7.59
C ALA A 364 -20.21 6.54 8.14
N ARG A 365 -19.78 5.97 9.26
CA ARG A 365 -18.49 6.19 9.93
C ARG A 365 -17.92 4.85 10.32
N HIS A 366 -16.61 4.72 10.18
CA HIS A 366 -15.87 3.53 10.56
C HIS A 366 -14.61 3.93 11.32
N ASP A 367 -14.33 3.21 12.39
CA ASP A 367 -13.05 3.24 13.08
C ASP A 367 -12.54 1.82 13.23
N TYR A 368 -11.23 1.64 13.09
CA TYR A 368 -10.61 0.31 13.10
C TYR A 368 -9.62 0.19 14.24
N HIS A 369 -9.56 -1.00 14.83
CA HIS A 369 -8.40 -1.46 15.58
C HIS A 369 -7.19 -1.55 14.64
N PRO A 370 -5.95 -1.56 15.18
CA PRO A 370 -4.75 -1.47 14.37
C PRO A 370 -4.61 -2.54 13.27
N PHE A 371 -5.20 -3.73 13.46
CA PHE A 371 -5.17 -4.81 12.48
C PHE A 371 -6.48 -4.94 11.66
N GLY A 372 -7.34 -3.92 11.70
CA GLY A 372 -8.47 -3.79 10.79
C GLY A 372 -9.81 -4.32 11.31
N GLU A 373 -9.89 -4.79 12.56
CA GLU A 373 -11.20 -5.07 13.17
C GLU A 373 -11.96 -3.77 13.37
N GLU A 374 -13.25 -3.73 13.04
CA GLU A 374 -14.07 -2.55 13.25
C GLU A 374 -14.35 -2.35 14.75
N ILE A 375 -14.19 -1.12 15.25
CA ILE A 375 -14.37 -0.80 16.67
C ILE A 375 -15.86 -0.64 16.97
N ALA A 376 -16.37 -1.52 17.84
CA ALA A 376 -17.74 -1.45 18.36
C ALA A 376 -17.73 -1.12 19.85
N THR A 377 -17.88 0.17 20.21
CA THR A 377 -17.96 0.64 21.60
C THR A 377 -19.23 1.46 21.84
N SER A 378 -19.62 1.66 23.10
CA SER A 378 -20.89 2.34 23.44
C SER A 378 -20.99 3.79 22.95
N GLN A 379 -19.86 4.45 22.67
CA GLN A 379 -19.83 5.80 22.13
C GLN A 379 -20.04 5.83 20.60
N ARG A 380 -19.72 4.75 19.89
CA ARG A 380 -19.86 4.63 18.43
C ARG A 380 -21.29 4.21 18.07
N THR A 381 -22.21 5.17 18.18
CA THR A 381 -23.64 4.93 17.98
C THR A 381 -24.10 5.23 16.56
N VAL A 382 -25.21 4.59 16.15
CA VAL A 382 -25.90 4.87 14.88
C VAL A 382 -26.26 6.35 14.74
N GLY A 383 -26.65 7.01 15.85
CA GLY A 383 -27.00 8.43 15.85
C GLY A 383 -25.85 9.40 15.53
N LEU A 384 -24.60 8.94 15.69
CA LEU A 384 -23.41 9.67 15.24
C LEU A 384 -22.96 9.29 13.83
N GLY A 385 -23.66 8.37 13.17
CA GLY A 385 -23.35 7.87 11.84
C GLY A 385 -22.52 6.57 11.82
N TYR A 386 -22.26 5.92 12.96
CA TYR A 386 -21.69 4.56 12.97
C TYR A 386 -22.79 3.55 12.62
N ALA A 387 -23.08 3.46 11.32
CA ALA A 387 -24.13 2.64 10.75
C ALA A 387 -23.55 1.72 9.67
N ALA A 388 -24.20 0.58 9.46
CA ALA A 388 -23.85 -0.32 8.37
C ALA A 388 -24.01 0.37 7.01
N ASP A 389 -23.09 0.11 6.10
CA ASP A 389 -23.20 0.51 4.71
C ASP A 389 -22.82 -0.64 3.76
N THR A 390 -22.81 -0.34 2.47
CA THR A 390 -22.51 -1.30 1.40
C THR A 390 -21.13 -1.09 0.80
N VAL A 391 -20.24 -0.34 1.46
CA VAL A 391 -18.89 -0.09 0.98
C VAL A 391 -18.05 -1.34 1.24
N ARG A 392 -17.63 -2.01 0.17
CA ARG A 392 -16.78 -3.21 0.27
C ARG A 392 -15.34 -2.87 0.64
N LYS A 393 -14.83 -1.70 0.22
CA LYS A 393 -13.47 -1.25 0.52
C LYS A 393 -13.39 -0.83 1.99
N GLN A 394 -12.65 -1.56 2.80
CA GLN A 394 -12.53 -1.33 4.23
C GLN A 394 -11.06 -1.09 4.61
N PHE A 395 -10.53 -1.90 5.53
CA PHE A 395 -9.18 -1.73 6.07
C PHE A 395 -8.12 -1.68 4.96
N THR A 396 -7.39 -0.57 4.88
CA THR A 396 -6.34 -0.30 3.89
C THR A 396 -6.77 -0.40 2.41
N GLY A 397 -8.08 -0.42 2.15
CA GLY A 397 -8.64 -0.57 0.81
C GLY A 397 -8.94 -2.01 0.38
N TYR A 398 -8.77 -3.00 1.27
CA TYR A 398 -9.19 -4.38 1.00
C TYR A 398 -10.70 -4.52 0.86
N GLU A 399 -11.13 -5.55 0.12
CA GLU A 399 -12.56 -5.85 -0.04
C GLU A 399 -13.04 -6.83 1.03
N ARG A 400 -13.92 -6.38 1.91
CA ARG A 400 -14.55 -7.26 2.91
C ARG A 400 -15.53 -8.22 2.25
N ASP A 401 -15.22 -9.51 2.32
CA ASP A 401 -16.11 -10.59 1.95
C ASP A 401 -16.90 -11.04 3.19
N ASN A 402 -18.04 -10.39 3.43
CA ASN A 402 -18.88 -10.61 4.61
C ASN A 402 -19.32 -12.07 4.81
N GLU A 403 -19.51 -12.81 3.72
CA GLU A 403 -19.93 -14.21 3.74
C GLU A 403 -18.90 -15.15 4.38
N VAL A 404 -17.62 -14.77 4.36
CA VAL A 404 -16.53 -15.52 5.01
C VAL A 404 -15.90 -14.77 6.18
N GLY A 405 -16.12 -13.46 6.30
CA GLY A 405 -15.51 -12.63 7.35
C GLY A 405 -14.00 -12.41 7.14
N LEU A 406 -13.56 -12.44 5.89
CA LEU A 406 -12.18 -12.20 5.46
C LEU A 406 -12.11 -11.00 4.52
N ASP A 407 -10.95 -10.39 4.44
CA ASP A 407 -10.65 -9.28 3.55
C ASP A 407 -9.87 -9.79 2.33
N PHE A 408 -10.42 -9.60 1.13
CA PHE A 408 -9.73 -9.92 -0.11
C PHE A 408 -8.69 -8.84 -0.41
N ALA A 409 -7.43 -9.23 -0.26
CA ALA A 409 -6.25 -8.42 -0.46
C ALA A 409 -5.66 -8.65 -1.86
N GLN A 410 -6.48 -8.90 -2.88
CA GLN A 410 -6.05 -9.24 -4.25
C GLN A 410 -5.33 -10.60 -4.34
N ALA A 411 -4.07 -10.71 -3.89
CA ALA A 411 -3.35 -11.96 -3.98
C ALA A 411 -3.72 -12.98 -2.90
N ARG A 412 -4.11 -12.50 -1.72
CA ARG A 412 -4.38 -13.32 -0.52
C ARG A 412 -5.68 -12.91 0.17
N TYR A 413 -6.10 -13.74 1.13
CA TYR A 413 -7.18 -13.43 2.06
C TYR A 413 -6.61 -13.08 3.44
N TYR A 414 -6.97 -11.91 3.94
CA TYR A 414 -6.54 -11.37 5.23
C TYR A 414 -7.64 -11.57 6.29
N SER A 415 -7.24 -11.96 7.50
CA SER A 415 -8.13 -11.99 8.66
C SER A 415 -7.74 -10.89 9.62
N SER A 416 -8.59 -9.87 9.74
CA SER A 416 -8.41 -8.78 10.69
C SER A 416 -8.42 -9.28 12.14
N LYS A 417 -9.28 -10.27 12.46
CA LYS A 417 -9.33 -10.89 13.79
C LYS A 417 -8.00 -11.52 14.21
N LEU A 418 -7.31 -12.18 13.27
CA LEU A 418 -6.04 -12.86 13.53
C LEU A 418 -4.83 -11.95 13.26
N GLY A 419 -4.99 -10.89 12.48
CA GLY A 419 -3.93 -9.97 12.09
C GLY A 419 -2.92 -10.61 11.11
N ARG A 420 -3.38 -11.54 10.27
CA ARG A 420 -2.52 -12.33 9.37
C ARG A 420 -3.28 -12.86 8.14
N PHE A 421 -2.54 -13.31 7.13
CA PHE A 421 -3.08 -13.94 5.93
C PHE A 421 -3.42 -15.43 6.11
N TYR A 422 -4.35 -15.93 5.29
CA TYR A 422 -4.80 -17.32 5.25
C TYR A 422 -3.98 -18.21 4.31
N SER A 423 -3.18 -17.62 3.43
CA SER A 423 -2.23 -18.30 2.54
C SER A 423 -0.82 -17.74 2.73
N VAL A 424 0.15 -18.55 2.33
CA VAL A 424 1.57 -18.16 2.28
C VAL A 424 1.73 -17.06 1.23
N ASP A 425 2.55 -16.06 1.54
CA ASP A 425 2.97 -15.04 0.59
C ASP A 425 3.68 -15.67 -0.63
N PRO A 426 3.18 -15.44 -1.86
CA PRO A 426 3.86 -15.90 -3.08
C PRO A 426 5.27 -15.34 -3.25
N GLU A 427 5.54 -14.14 -2.71
CA GLU A 427 6.82 -13.45 -2.79
C GLU A 427 7.68 -13.58 -1.51
N SER A 428 7.25 -14.33 -0.49
CA SER A 428 8.08 -14.65 0.68
C SER A 428 9.14 -15.72 0.34
N ALA A 429 10.01 -15.37 -0.61
CA ALA A 429 11.16 -16.16 -1.04
C ALA A 429 12.45 -15.79 -0.26
N GLY A 430 12.38 -14.90 0.73
CA GLY A 430 13.54 -14.30 1.38
C GLY A 430 13.60 -14.54 2.89
N ALA A 431 14.01 -15.74 3.29
CA ALA A 431 14.46 -15.99 4.65
C ALA A 431 15.78 -15.25 4.90
N ILE A 432 15.77 -14.19 5.70
CA ILE A 432 16.97 -13.48 6.15
C ILE A 432 17.37 -14.05 7.51
N GLU A 433 18.57 -14.62 7.60
CA GLU A 433 19.07 -15.29 8.81
C GLU A 433 19.08 -14.36 10.04
N ASP A 434 19.53 -13.12 9.85
CA ASP A 434 19.59 -12.10 10.91
C ASP A 434 18.23 -11.43 11.22
N TYR A 435 17.17 -11.76 10.47
CA TYR A 435 15.82 -11.27 10.70
C TYR A 435 14.80 -12.40 10.67
N PRO A 436 14.67 -13.19 11.76
CA PRO A 436 13.83 -14.38 11.79
C PRO A 436 12.35 -14.13 11.46
N GLN A 437 11.85 -12.90 11.61
CA GLN A 437 10.48 -12.55 11.22
C GLN A 437 10.24 -12.63 9.71
N SER A 438 11.29 -12.52 8.88
CA SER A 438 11.17 -12.73 7.43
C SER A 438 10.75 -14.14 7.05
N TRP A 439 10.83 -15.10 7.99
CA TRP A 439 10.46 -16.50 7.76
C TRP A 439 8.95 -16.73 7.96
N ASN A 440 8.22 -15.69 8.40
CA ASN A 440 6.79 -15.76 8.61
C ASN A 440 6.02 -15.27 7.38
N ALA A 441 5.74 -16.19 6.47
CA ALA A 441 5.04 -15.91 5.23
C ALA A 441 3.53 -15.61 5.37
N TYR A 442 3.03 -15.45 6.59
CA TYR A 442 1.63 -15.11 6.85
C TYR A 442 1.45 -13.76 7.54
N ALA A 443 2.53 -13.17 8.06
CA ALA A 443 2.45 -11.95 8.85
C ALA A 443 1.96 -10.77 8.01
N TYR A 444 1.15 -9.90 8.60
CA TYR A 444 0.75 -8.65 7.95
C TYR A 444 1.76 -7.55 8.28
N VAL A 445 2.45 -7.05 7.25
CA VAL A 445 3.37 -5.89 7.28
C VAL A 445 4.33 -5.85 8.47
N GLY A 446 4.92 -7.01 8.80
CA GLY A 446 5.88 -7.14 9.91
C GLY A 446 5.30 -6.77 11.28
N ASN A 447 3.99 -6.89 11.46
CA ASN A 447 3.26 -6.46 12.67
C ASN A 447 3.38 -4.96 12.99
N ASN A 448 3.56 -4.12 11.97
CA ASN A 448 3.54 -2.65 12.09
C ASN A 448 2.44 -2.01 11.22
N PRO A 449 1.16 -2.30 11.50
CA PRO A 449 0.04 -1.97 10.61
C PRO A 449 -0.36 -0.49 10.62
N LEU A 450 0.25 0.33 11.49
CA LEU A 450 0.01 1.78 11.55
C LEU A 450 1.06 2.59 10.78
N ASN A 451 2.08 1.93 10.23
CA ASN A 451 3.11 2.57 9.43
C ASN A 451 3.10 2.06 7.98
N PHE A 452 2.74 0.80 7.78
CA PHE A 452 2.80 0.14 6.48
C PHE A 452 1.45 -0.45 6.08
N THR A 453 1.26 -0.60 4.79
CA THR A 453 0.14 -1.34 4.18
C THR A 453 0.67 -2.35 3.17
N ASP A 454 -0.13 -3.34 2.83
CA ASP A 454 0.15 -4.32 1.79
C ASP A 454 -0.97 -4.23 0.72
N PRO A 455 -0.88 -3.35 -0.30
CA PRO A 455 -2.03 -3.03 -1.15
C PRO A 455 -2.54 -4.19 -2.03
N ASP A 456 -1.64 -5.09 -2.42
CA ASP A 456 -1.89 -6.20 -3.34
C ASP A 456 -1.83 -7.58 -2.68
N GLY A 457 -1.57 -7.62 -1.37
CA GLY A 457 -1.44 -8.86 -0.62
C GLY A 457 -0.16 -9.60 -0.95
N GLU A 458 0.89 -8.97 -1.46
CA GLU A 458 2.22 -9.55 -1.73
C GLU A 458 3.35 -8.59 -1.36
N LYS A 459 3.10 -7.27 -1.45
CA LYS A 459 4.14 -6.24 -1.34
C LYS A 459 3.76 -5.17 -0.34
N TRP A 460 4.75 -4.79 0.46
CA TRP A 460 4.61 -3.68 1.38
C TRP A 460 4.71 -2.39 0.58
N LYS A 461 3.78 -1.48 0.84
CA LYS A 461 3.90 -0.10 0.40
C LYS A 461 4.69 0.69 1.43
N VAL A 462 5.86 1.16 1.03
CA VAL A 462 6.75 1.96 1.86
C VAL A 462 6.94 3.31 1.18
N CYS A 463 6.59 4.37 1.89
CA CYS A 463 6.76 5.74 1.39
C CYS A 463 7.96 6.38 2.06
N ASP A 464 8.86 6.95 1.26
CA ASP A 464 9.94 7.78 1.77
C ASP A 464 9.41 9.16 2.26
N ASN A 465 10.31 9.97 2.81
CA ASN A 465 9.99 11.32 3.28
C ASN A 465 9.60 12.28 2.13
N GLN A 466 9.66 11.85 0.87
CA GLN A 466 9.29 12.58 -0.34
C GLN A 466 7.99 12.05 -0.95
N ARG A 467 7.35 11.05 -0.32
CA ARG A 467 6.16 10.33 -0.81
C ARG A 467 6.38 9.61 -2.13
N ASN A 468 7.62 9.29 -2.47
CA ASN A 468 7.86 8.21 -3.38
C ASN A 468 7.52 6.93 -2.62
N CYS A 469 6.30 6.47 -2.83
CA CYS A 469 5.87 5.17 -2.34
C CYS A 469 6.37 4.13 -3.33
N ILE A 470 7.20 3.22 -2.84
CA ILE A 470 7.61 2.05 -3.57
C ILE A 470 6.87 0.85 -2.99
N GLU A 471 6.43 -0.03 -3.88
CA GLU A 471 5.99 -1.37 -3.50
C GLU A 471 7.24 -2.25 -3.48
N ILE A 472 7.53 -2.80 -2.32
CA ILE A 472 8.68 -3.67 -2.11
C ILE A 472 8.18 -5.02 -1.62
N SER A 473 8.78 -6.08 -2.16
CA SER A 473 8.53 -7.44 -1.67
C SER A 473 8.84 -7.54 -0.17
N ASP A 474 8.21 -8.49 0.51
CA ASP A 474 8.52 -8.85 1.89
C ASP A 474 10.04 -9.00 2.11
N ALA A 475 10.72 -9.70 1.19
CA ALA A 475 12.16 -9.90 1.25
C ALA A 475 12.95 -8.57 1.20
N GLU A 476 12.53 -7.64 0.35
CA GLU A 476 13.15 -6.33 0.21
C GLU A 476 12.85 -5.40 1.38
N ALA A 477 11.62 -5.42 1.90
CA ALA A 477 11.26 -4.70 3.13
C ALA A 477 12.11 -5.15 4.31
N ASN A 478 12.24 -6.46 4.48
CA ASN A 478 13.06 -7.06 5.53
C ASN A 478 14.54 -6.64 5.40
N ARG A 479 15.07 -6.58 4.17
CA ARG A 479 16.44 -6.14 3.90
C ARG A 479 16.65 -4.64 4.13
N THR A 480 15.73 -3.79 3.68
CA THR A 480 15.94 -2.32 3.60
C THR A 480 15.53 -1.57 4.85
N LEU A 481 14.48 -2.01 5.54
CA LEU A 481 13.94 -1.32 6.71
C LEU A 481 14.54 -1.81 8.02
N PHE A 482 14.85 -3.12 8.11
CA PHE A 482 15.22 -3.75 9.38
C PHE A 482 16.71 -4.12 9.49
N ASN A 483 17.44 -4.24 8.37
CA ASN A 483 18.90 -4.50 8.39
C ASN A 483 19.74 -3.24 8.66
N ARG A 484 19.12 -2.04 8.74
CA ARG A 484 19.82 -0.76 8.94
C ARG A 484 20.52 -0.59 10.29
N LYS A 485 20.43 -1.57 11.20
CA LYS A 485 21.11 -1.47 12.51
C LYS A 485 22.53 -2.04 12.56
N ASN A 486 23.03 -2.82 11.59
CA ASN A 486 24.38 -3.42 11.74
C ASN A 486 25.23 -3.63 10.47
N VAL A 487 24.80 -3.26 9.27
CA VAL A 487 25.69 -3.39 8.10
C VAL A 487 26.50 -2.10 7.96
N ALA A 488 27.79 -2.16 8.31
CA ALA A 488 28.76 -1.20 7.81
C ALA A 488 28.58 -1.07 6.27
N PRO A 489 28.74 0.13 5.66
CA PRO A 489 28.47 0.32 4.24
C PRO A 489 29.15 -0.77 3.43
N GLU A 490 28.35 -1.58 2.73
CA GLU A 490 28.85 -2.72 1.98
C GLU A 490 29.65 -2.18 0.78
N ILE A 491 30.98 -2.26 0.87
CA ILE A 491 31.86 -1.83 -0.23
C ILE A 491 31.78 -2.87 -1.34
N ARG A 492 30.92 -2.65 -2.32
CA ARG A 492 30.82 -3.52 -3.50
C ARG A 492 31.94 -3.21 -4.48
N ARG A 493 32.78 -4.20 -4.76
CA ARG A 493 33.92 -4.09 -5.70
C ARG A 493 33.63 -4.92 -6.94
N GLU A 494 33.29 -4.28 -8.04
CA GLU A 494 33.08 -4.93 -9.34
C GLU A 494 34.30 -4.72 -10.23
N LYS A 495 34.84 -5.79 -10.82
CA LYS A 495 35.97 -5.70 -11.77
C LYS A 495 35.45 -5.76 -13.20
N GLY A 496 35.83 -4.79 -14.02
CA GLY A 496 35.48 -4.75 -15.44
C GLY A 496 36.70 -4.63 -16.35
N LYS A 497 36.49 -4.92 -17.64
CA LYS A 497 37.48 -4.79 -18.72
C LYS A 497 37.05 -3.67 -19.67
N ILE A 498 38.00 -2.88 -20.14
CA ILE A 498 37.82 -1.82 -21.14
C ILE A 498 38.44 -2.31 -22.44
N TYR A 499 37.69 -2.22 -23.54
CA TYR A 499 38.14 -2.60 -24.87
C TYR A 499 38.16 -1.37 -25.77
N ASP A 500 39.13 -1.30 -26.69
CA ASP A 500 39.19 -0.29 -27.76
C ASP A 500 38.18 -0.61 -28.88
N GLU A 501 37.94 0.35 -29.79
CA GLU A 501 36.99 0.19 -30.91
C GLU A 501 37.35 -0.97 -31.86
N ASP A 502 38.61 -1.40 -31.89
CA ASP A 502 39.08 -2.56 -32.64
C ASP A 502 38.90 -3.89 -31.88
N GLY A 503 38.32 -3.86 -30.68
CA GLY A 503 38.07 -5.01 -29.83
C GLY A 503 39.27 -5.46 -28.99
N SER A 504 40.42 -4.77 -29.06
CA SER A 504 41.58 -5.08 -28.24
C SER A 504 41.39 -4.62 -26.79
N LEU A 505 41.97 -5.35 -25.81
CA LEU A 505 41.81 -5.04 -24.39
C LEU A 505 42.68 -3.82 -24.00
N ALA A 506 42.03 -2.69 -23.75
CA ALA A 506 42.69 -1.43 -23.38
C ALA A 506 43.02 -1.34 -21.88
N GLY A 507 42.29 -2.05 -21.00
CA GLY A 507 42.59 -2.08 -19.58
C GLY A 507 41.55 -2.78 -18.70
N THR A 508 41.75 -2.72 -17.38
CA THR A 508 40.78 -3.21 -16.38
C THR A 508 40.49 -2.14 -15.34
N TYR A 509 39.25 -2.03 -14.88
CA TYR A 509 38.86 -1.14 -13.78
C TYR A 509 38.27 -1.92 -12.62
N THR A 510 38.32 -1.35 -11.42
CA THR A 510 37.51 -1.78 -10.29
C THR A 510 36.55 -0.65 -9.93
N ARG A 511 35.25 -0.88 -10.10
CA ARG A 511 34.21 0.01 -9.61
C ARG A 511 33.99 -0.28 -8.14
N ILE A 512 34.03 0.78 -7.33
CA ILE A 512 33.64 0.71 -5.93
C ILE A 512 32.34 1.49 -5.79
N SER A 513 31.25 0.79 -5.53
CA SER A 513 29.98 1.43 -5.17
C SER A 513 29.95 1.64 -3.65
N PHE A 514 29.52 2.83 -3.24
CA PHE A 514 29.14 3.13 -1.87
C PHE A 514 27.63 3.34 -1.90
N ASP A 515 26.85 2.28 -1.70
CA ASP A 515 25.39 2.31 -1.89
C ASP A 515 24.64 3.19 -0.87
N ASP A 516 25.32 3.93 0.03
CA ASP A 516 24.67 4.65 1.14
C ASP A 516 25.15 6.11 1.37
N LEU A 517 25.80 6.74 0.39
CA LEU A 517 26.06 8.19 0.42
C LEU A 517 25.39 8.91 -0.74
N SER A 518 24.06 8.83 -0.81
CA SER A 518 23.21 9.41 -1.88
C SER A 518 23.54 8.87 -3.28
N ASP A 519 22.55 8.79 -4.16
CA ASP A 519 22.62 8.18 -5.50
C ASP A 519 23.57 8.88 -6.51
N THR A 520 24.59 9.60 -6.04
CA THR A 520 25.55 10.36 -6.85
C THR A 520 27.02 10.01 -6.62
N ALA A 521 27.36 9.09 -5.68
CA ALA A 521 28.75 8.79 -5.33
C ALA A 521 29.23 7.41 -5.84
N ASN A 522 29.62 7.31 -7.11
CA ASN A 522 30.42 6.19 -7.62
C ASN A 522 31.89 6.61 -7.75
N ALA A 523 32.83 5.81 -7.23
CA ALA A 523 34.26 6.00 -7.49
C ALA A 523 34.80 4.86 -8.36
N MET A 524 35.36 5.19 -9.53
CA MET A 524 36.14 4.25 -10.33
C MET A 524 37.62 4.38 -9.96
N ILE A 525 38.22 3.29 -9.48
CA ILE A 525 39.66 3.24 -9.17
C ILE A 525 40.35 2.44 -10.28
N PHE A 526 41.29 3.08 -10.96
CA PHE A 526 42.17 2.44 -11.92
C PHE A 526 43.36 1.80 -11.17
N GLY A 527 43.54 0.48 -11.33
CA GLY A 527 44.63 -0.24 -10.66
C GLY A 527 46.01 0.12 -11.23
N PRO A 528 47.13 -0.19 -10.54
CA PRO A 528 48.48 0.32 -10.86
C PRO A 528 49.05 -0.05 -12.24
N ASN A 529 48.37 -0.90 -13.02
CA ASN A 529 48.74 -1.23 -14.40
C ASN A 529 47.89 -0.47 -15.44
N SER A 530 47.43 0.74 -15.09
CA SER A 530 46.44 1.47 -15.88
C SER A 530 47.07 2.33 -16.97
N ILE A 531 46.70 1.97 -18.20
CA ILE A 531 46.83 2.73 -19.45
C ILE A 531 48.26 2.81 -19.97
N GLY A 532 48.58 1.95 -20.94
CA GLY A 532 49.82 2.08 -21.70
C GLY A 532 49.86 3.42 -22.44
N GLU A 533 51.03 4.05 -22.44
CA GLU A 533 51.35 5.39 -22.97
C GLU A 533 50.84 5.67 -24.41
N GLN A 534 50.50 4.62 -25.16
CA GLN A 534 49.96 4.68 -26.52
C GLN A 534 48.50 5.16 -26.60
N GLY A 535 47.72 5.04 -25.53
CA GLY A 535 46.32 5.50 -25.50
C GLY A 535 46.15 7.03 -25.38
N ILE A 536 47.20 7.74 -24.95
CA ILE A 536 47.10 9.18 -24.59
C ILE A 536 47.39 10.10 -25.80
N LYS A 537 47.97 9.61 -26.90
CA LYS A 537 48.42 10.45 -28.03
C LYS A 537 47.50 10.51 -29.26
N LYS A 538 46.29 9.93 -29.21
CA LYS A 538 45.27 10.15 -30.24
C LYS A 538 44.06 10.88 -29.67
N GLY A 539 44.25 12.19 -29.40
CA GLY A 539 43.22 13.23 -29.43
C GLY A 539 41.90 13.02 -28.68
N LYS A 540 41.70 13.85 -27.64
CA LYS A 540 40.43 14.12 -26.90
C LYS A 540 40.07 13.16 -25.76
N LEU A 541 40.76 13.29 -24.62
CA LEU A 541 40.04 13.30 -23.34
C LEU A 541 39.66 14.76 -23.07
N VAL A 542 38.51 15.17 -23.59
CA VAL A 542 37.81 16.36 -23.07
C VAL A 542 37.24 15.96 -21.72
N GLU A 543 37.44 16.83 -20.74
CA GLU A 543 36.89 16.78 -19.38
C GLU A 543 35.51 16.14 -19.32
N ALA A 544 35.41 14.93 -18.76
CA ALA A 544 34.14 14.36 -18.32
C ALA A 544 33.89 14.79 -16.87
N LEU A 545 33.52 16.05 -16.70
CA LEU A 545 32.92 16.59 -15.49
C LEU A 545 31.43 16.25 -15.49
N ALA A 546 31.05 15.21 -14.75
CA ALA A 546 29.69 15.06 -14.22
C ALA A 546 29.77 14.29 -12.90
N GLY A 547 29.85 15.04 -11.79
CA GLY A 547 29.53 14.59 -10.43
C GLY A 547 30.39 13.45 -9.85
N GLY A 548 31.51 13.79 -9.22
CA GLY A 548 32.24 12.86 -8.35
C GLY A 548 33.64 13.37 -8.04
N ALA A 549 33.97 13.55 -6.76
CA ALA A 549 35.29 13.99 -6.33
C ALA A 549 36.36 12.98 -6.78
N VAL A 550 37.26 13.40 -7.66
CA VAL A 550 38.48 12.64 -7.98
C VAL A 550 39.52 12.97 -6.93
N VAL A 551 39.89 12.01 -6.09
CA VAL A 551 41.16 12.09 -5.34
C VAL A 551 42.27 11.68 -6.30
N VAL A 552 42.93 12.66 -6.92
CA VAL A 552 44.19 12.42 -7.63
C VAL A 552 45.29 12.35 -6.58
N GLY A 553 45.56 11.16 -6.07
CA GLY A 553 46.72 10.87 -5.24
C GLY A 553 47.81 10.18 -6.07
N ALA A 554 48.57 10.92 -6.86
CA ALA A 554 49.87 10.41 -7.35
C ALA A 554 50.93 10.73 -6.29
N CYS A 555 51.17 9.80 -5.36
CA CYS A 555 52.34 9.87 -4.50
C CYS A 555 53.50 9.15 -5.19
N ILE A 556 54.44 9.92 -5.74
CA ILE A 556 55.80 9.44 -6.03
C ILE A 556 56.72 10.14 -5.03
N GLY A 557 57.25 9.38 -4.08
CA GLY A 557 58.23 9.87 -3.10
C GLY A 557 57.65 10.35 -1.77
N SER A 558 58.37 10.02 -0.70
CA SER A 558 58.06 10.26 0.72
C SER A 558 57.73 11.73 1.06
N GLY A 559 56.50 12.01 1.51
CA GLY A 559 56.09 13.28 2.12
C GLY A 559 54.56 13.43 2.20
N VAL A 560 54.04 13.83 3.37
CA VAL A 560 52.60 13.99 3.68
C VAL A 560 52.03 15.25 3.02
N CYS A 561 50.78 15.23 2.50
CA CYS A 561 50.01 16.46 2.27
C CYS A 561 48.47 16.28 2.43
N PRO A 562 47.73 17.32 2.89
CA PRO A 562 46.34 17.24 3.37
C PRO A 562 45.28 17.56 2.29
N ALA A 563 44.05 17.08 2.50
CA ALA A 563 42.90 17.32 1.63
C ALA A 563 42.29 18.73 1.82
N ALA A 564 41.98 19.43 0.72
CA ALA A 564 41.22 20.68 0.72
C ALA A 564 39.84 20.48 0.06
N ALA A 565 38.79 20.96 0.72
CA ALA A 565 37.40 20.93 0.28
C ALA A 565 37.10 21.99 -0.80
N ALA A 566 36.15 21.72 -1.71
CA ALA A 566 35.67 22.70 -2.68
C ALA A 566 34.13 22.77 -2.73
N ALA A 567 33.61 24.00 -2.68
CA ALA A 567 32.21 24.41 -2.68
C ALA A 567 31.68 24.70 -4.11
N ALA A 568 30.36 24.72 -4.28
CA ALA A 568 29.63 24.84 -5.54
C ALA A 568 29.30 26.28 -5.99
N ALA A 569 29.27 26.54 -7.31
CA ALA A 569 28.47 27.58 -8.00
C ALA A 569 28.44 27.38 -9.56
N PRO A 570 27.44 27.91 -10.31
CA PRO A 570 27.01 27.41 -11.64
C PRO A 570 27.40 28.32 -12.84
N PHE A 571 27.45 27.78 -14.08
CA PHE A 571 27.47 28.60 -15.32
C PHE A 571 26.92 27.88 -16.59
N LEU A 572 26.21 28.66 -17.43
CA LEU A 572 25.62 28.35 -18.75
C LEU A 572 26.61 28.61 -19.90
N LEU A 573 26.63 27.79 -20.98
CA LEU A 573 26.67 28.24 -22.39
C LEU A 573 26.71 27.09 -23.45
N ARG A 574 26.08 27.37 -24.61
CA ARG A 574 25.92 26.54 -25.82
C ARG A 574 27.21 26.46 -26.67
N SER A 575 27.45 25.34 -27.38
CA SER A 575 27.33 25.23 -28.85
C SER A 575 28.06 24.02 -29.48
N ALA A 576 27.43 23.50 -30.55
CA ALA A 576 27.96 22.89 -31.78
C ALA A 576 28.81 21.59 -31.76
N GLY A 577 28.22 20.52 -32.31
CA GLY A 577 28.89 19.72 -33.35
C GLY A 577 29.24 18.26 -33.03
N LYS A 578 28.46 17.35 -33.63
CA LYS A 578 28.69 15.89 -33.84
C LYS A 578 28.72 15.01 -32.59
N ALA A 579 27.63 14.27 -32.39
CA ALA A 579 27.54 13.16 -31.45
C ALA A 579 28.38 11.96 -31.94
N LEU A 580 29.31 11.49 -31.12
CA LEU A 580 29.90 10.15 -31.20
C LEU A 580 29.21 9.29 -30.13
N SER A 581 28.47 8.29 -30.57
CA SER A 581 27.74 7.35 -29.71
C SER A 581 28.64 6.18 -29.32
N TYR A 582 28.91 6.01 -28.01
CA TYR A 582 29.51 4.78 -27.48
C TYR A 582 28.40 3.81 -27.07
N SER A 583 28.46 2.56 -27.54
CA SER A 583 27.57 1.49 -27.07
C SER A 583 28.27 0.65 -26.01
N ALA A 584 27.79 0.67 -24.78
CA ALA A 584 28.19 -0.31 -23.77
C ALA A 584 27.40 -1.61 -23.99
N LYS A 585 28.10 -2.70 -24.34
CA LYS A 585 27.50 -4.02 -24.43
C LYS A 585 27.68 -4.73 -23.07
N ILE A 586 26.62 -4.74 -22.26
CA ILE A 586 26.57 -5.53 -21.02
C ILE A 586 26.36 -6.98 -21.44
N THR A 587 27.33 -7.84 -21.15
CA THR A 587 27.12 -9.30 -21.16
C THR A 587 26.92 -9.72 -19.72
N ARG A 588 25.76 -10.34 -19.43
CA ARG A 588 25.39 -10.85 -18.11
C ARG A 588 26.35 -11.93 -17.62
#